data_AF-A0A2V1DFD9-F1
#
_entry.id   AF-A0A2V1DFD9-F1
#
_cell.length_a   1.000
_cell.length_b   1.000
_cell.length_c   1.000
_cell.angle_alpha   90.00
_cell.angle_beta   90.00
_cell.angle_gamma   90.00
#
_symmetry.space_group_name_H-M   'P 1'
#
loop_
_entity.id
_entity.type
_entity.pdbx_description
1 polymer ?
#
loop_
_entity_poly.entity_id
_entity_poly.type
_entity_poly.pdbx_seq_one_letter_code
_entity_poly.pdbx_strand_id
1 'polypeptide(L)'
;MVPHDVISLLVTNIVFTTLAFFTVVARLYTRFGILKHAGIEDYFISVSMAASFGHLAGSLFRCIEIRYGLGTPFNTVKHKSLFVKALWASVPAYYLALLFVKLSIICQYMRIFKGVTFQRTYKICKILLGVLAVYGCWTVFGSIFQCIPVQFFWGVGEGSCMNRLAFGFANAALGIATDILIFAIPIPSIKSLSMSKTKKIALGVVFSFGGFACVASIIRLKSLYTISISHDISLSAIECVIWSGIEINVGITCSSISTLKPLVRKTFPRFLSSTNRTQKAEVQVREGSERGLIRSTADCDSMNGPNPIRGDKAV
;
A
#
# COMPACT_ATOMS: atom_id res chain seq x y z
N MET A 1 8.84 -13.57 -35.23
CA MET A 1 9.51 -12.53 -34.41
C MET A 1 8.76 -12.45 -33.09
N VAL A 2 9.47 -12.46 -31.95
CA VAL A 2 8.85 -12.17 -30.66
C VAL A 2 8.34 -10.72 -30.74
N PRO A 3 7.05 -10.44 -30.52
CA PRO A 3 6.58 -9.05 -30.49
C PRO A 3 7.41 -8.32 -29.43
N HIS A 4 7.98 -7.16 -29.77
CA HIS A 4 8.73 -6.32 -28.83
C HIS A 4 7.96 -6.10 -27.52
N ASP A 5 6.63 -6.13 -27.61
CA ASP A 5 5.69 -5.99 -26.49
C ASP A 5 5.85 -7.09 -25.42
N VAL A 6 6.19 -8.33 -25.79
CA VAL A 6 6.34 -9.47 -24.85
C VAL A 6 7.61 -9.35 -24.00
N ILE A 7 8.68 -8.80 -24.57
CA ILE A 7 9.92 -8.58 -23.83
C ILE A 7 9.74 -7.39 -22.87
N SER A 8 9.12 -6.30 -23.35
CA SER A 8 8.82 -5.11 -22.54
C SER A 8 7.93 -5.43 -21.33
N LEU A 9 6.91 -6.27 -21.54
CA LEU A 9 6.05 -6.90 -20.53
C LEU A 9 6.83 -7.51 -19.36
N LEU A 10 7.79 -8.37 -19.71
CA LEU A 10 8.53 -9.21 -18.79
C LEU A 10 9.54 -8.38 -18.00
N VAL A 11 10.25 -7.49 -18.69
CA VAL A 11 11.18 -6.55 -18.07
C VAL A 11 10.44 -5.66 -17.07
N THR A 12 9.30 -5.10 -17.46
CA THR A 12 8.52 -4.20 -16.59
C THR A 12 8.07 -4.91 -15.31
N ASN A 13 7.45 -6.09 -15.44
CA ASN A 13 7.00 -6.86 -14.27
C ASN A 13 8.14 -7.27 -13.34
N ILE A 14 9.27 -7.73 -13.89
CA ILE A 14 10.44 -8.12 -13.09
C ILE A 14 10.98 -6.92 -12.31
N VAL A 15 11.11 -5.75 -12.95
CA VAL A 15 11.62 -4.54 -12.29
C VAL A 15 10.72 -4.13 -11.13
N PHE A 16 9.40 -4.07 -11.35
CA PHE A 16 8.44 -3.69 -10.30
C PHE A 16 8.38 -4.73 -9.17
N THR A 17 8.39 -6.03 -9.47
CA THR A 17 8.40 -7.09 -8.45
C THR A 17 9.69 -7.07 -7.64
N THR A 18 10.84 -6.84 -8.29
CA THR A 18 12.14 -6.75 -7.61
C THR A 18 12.17 -5.57 -6.66
N LEU A 19 11.71 -4.40 -7.11
CA LEU A 19 11.58 -3.21 -6.27
C LEU A 19 10.67 -3.49 -5.07
N ALA A 20 9.48 -4.06 -5.31
CA ALA A 20 8.54 -4.41 -4.26
C ALA A 20 9.17 -5.38 -3.24
N PHE A 21 9.88 -6.41 -3.70
CA PHE A 21 10.59 -7.36 -2.84
C PHE A 21 11.55 -6.67 -1.89
N PHE A 22 12.45 -5.82 -2.40
CA PHE A 22 13.39 -5.10 -1.55
C PHE A 22 12.69 -4.17 -0.55
N THR A 23 11.60 -3.52 -0.93
CA THR A 23 10.83 -2.69 0.00
C THR A 23 10.16 -3.50 1.12
N VAL A 24 9.66 -4.70 0.82
CA VAL A 24 9.10 -5.63 1.81
C VAL A 24 10.18 -6.14 2.74
N VAL A 25 11.34 -6.55 2.22
CA VAL A 25 12.48 -7.00 3.04
C VAL A 25 12.92 -5.88 3.99
N ALA A 26 13.05 -4.65 3.49
CA ALA A 26 13.37 -3.48 4.32
C ALA A 26 12.31 -3.23 5.41
N ARG A 27 11.02 -3.39 5.07
CA ARG A 27 9.91 -3.26 6.02
C ARG A 27 10.00 -4.32 7.12
N LEU A 28 10.17 -5.59 6.75
CA LEU A 28 10.28 -6.71 7.69
C LEU A 28 11.50 -6.53 8.59
N TYR A 29 12.65 -6.18 8.03
CA TYR A 29 13.86 -5.89 8.81
C TYR A 29 13.62 -4.76 9.83
N THR A 30 12.90 -3.70 9.42
CA THR A 30 12.54 -2.60 10.33
C THR A 30 11.64 -3.08 11.47
N ARG A 31 10.66 -3.94 11.18
CA ARG A 31 9.66 -4.39 12.15
C ARG A 31 10.20 -5.44 13.12
N PHE A 32 10.89 -6.44 12.61
CA PHE A 32 11.44 -7.55 13.39
C PHE A 32 12.78 -7.17 14.04
N GLY A 33 13.67 -6.49 13.32
CA GLY A 33 15.01 -6.15 13.82
C GLY A 33 15.06 -4.87 14.65
N ILE A 34 14.51 -3.77 14.12
CA ILE A 34 14.69 -2.43 14.73
C ILE A 34 13.62 -2.13 15.77
N LEU A 35 12.34 -2.29 15.40
CA LEU A 35 11.21 -1.97 16.26
C LEU A 35 10.83 -3.12 17.20
N LYS A 36 11.24 -4.36 16.88
CA LYS A 36 10.91 -5.60 17.59
C LYS A 36 9.42 -5.75 17.90
N HIS A 37 8.57 -5.26 17.00
CA HIS A 37 7.13 -5.26 17.17
C HIS A 37 6.43 -5.44 15.82
N ALA A 38 6.30 -6.70 15.44
CA ALA A 38 5.57 -7.12 14.25
C ALA A 38 4.06 -6.96 14.47
N GLY A 39 3.37 -6.46 13.46
CA GLY A 39 1.92 -6.42 13.43
C GLY A 39 1.33 -7.41 12.44
N ILE A 40 0.01 -7.62 12.52
CA ILE A 40 -0.73 -8.50 11.59
C ILE A 40 -0.56 -8.01 10.14
N GLU A 41 -0.41 -6.70 9.95
CA GLU A 41 -0.16 -6.08 8.66
C GLU A 41 1.13 -6.56 7.96
N ASP A 42 2.11 -7.03 8.75
CA ASP A 42 3.40 -7.54 8.24
C ASP A 42 3.26 -8.97 7.71
N TYR A 43 2.34 -9.76 8.26
CA TYR A 43 2.01 -11.09 7.71
C TYR A 43 1.21 -10.95 6.41
N PHE A 44 0.23 -10.06 6.37
CA PHE A 44 -0.55 -9.82 5.15
C PHE A 44 0.32 -9.35 4.00
N ILE A 45 1.28 -8.44 4.23
CA ILE A 45 2.15 -7.99 3.14
C ILE A 45 3.10 -9.10 2.65
N SER A 46 3.56 -9.99 3.54
CA SER A 46 4.35 -11.16 3.16
C SER A 46 3.55 -12.15 2.31
N VAL A 47 2.31 -12.43 2.67
CA VAL A 47 1.41 -13.28 1.86
C VAL A 47 1.13 -12.63 0.51
N SER A 48 0.90 -11.32 0.48
CA SER A 48 0.74 -10.57 -0.77
C SER A 48 1.97 -10.66 -1.67
N MET A 49 3.17 -10.56 -1.11
CA MET A 49 4.44 -10.70 -1.85
C MET A 49 4.60 -12.11 -2.43
N ALA A 50 4.27 -13.15 -1.65
CA ALA A 50 4.28 -14.53 -2.14
C ALA A 50 3.29 -14.74 -3.30
N ALA A 51 2.09 -14.16 -3.21
CA ALA A 51 1.10 -14.19 -4.27
C ALA A 51 1.55 -13.39 -5.51
N SER A 52 2.26 -12.27 -5.33
CA SER A 52 2.88 -11.50 -6.43
C SER A 52 3.93 -12.33 -7.18
N PHE A 53 4.76 -13.12 -6.47
CA PHE A 53 5.67 -14.07 -7.11
C PHE A 53 4.93 -15.15 -7.91
N GLY A 54 3.81 -15.67 -7.38
CA GLY A 54 2.95 -16.60 -8.11
C GLY A 54 2.39 -16.00 -9.40
N HIS A 55 1.94 -14.74 -9.36
CA HIS A 55 1.48 -14.02 -10.53
C HIS A 55 2.62 -13.81 -11.56
N LEU A 56 3.81 -13.40 -11.11
CA LEU A 56 4.99 -13.25 -11.96
C LEU A 56 5.36 -14.59 -12.63
N ALA A 57 5.40 -15.69 -11.87
CA ALA A 57 5.72 -17.02 -12.40
C ALA A 57 4.74 -17.46 -13.50
N GLY A 58 3.43 -17.24 -13.29
CA GLY A 58 2.42 -17.51 -14.32
C GLY A 58 2.58 -16.65 -15.57
N SER A 59 2.93 -15.37 -15.40
CA SER A 59 3.22 -14.45 -16.51
C SER A 59 4.48 -14.85 -17.29
N LEU A 60 5.55 -15.30 -16.61
CA LEU A 60 6.77 -15.81 -17.23
C LEU A 60 6.48 -17.09 -18.04
N PHE A 61 5.72 -18.03 -17.47
CA PHE A 61 5.32 -19.25 -18.16
C PHE A 61 4.56 -18.94 -19.45
N ARG A 62 3.62 -17.98 -19.39
CA ARG A 62 2.89 -17.51 -20.56
C ARG A 62 3.82 -16.95 -21.65
N CYS A 63 4.81 -16.16 -21.26
CA CYS A 63 5.75 -15.57 -22.21
C CYS A 63 6.66 -16.61 -22.86
N ILE A 64 7.11 -17.62 -22.10
CA ILE A 64 7.90 -18.75 -22.62
C ILE A 64 7.08 -19.52 -23.64
N GLU A 65 5.83 -19.86 -23.31
CA GLU A 65 4.93 -20.55 -24.24
C GLU A 65 4.62 -19.72 -25.50
N ILE A 66 4.47 -18.39 -25.42
CA ILE A 66 4.30 -17.51 -26.60
C ILE A 66 5.59 -17.41 -27.44
N ARG A 67 6.76 -17.58 -26.82
CA ARG A 67 8.06 -17.48 -27.49
C ARG A 67 8.46 -18.79 -28.17
N TYR A 68 8.12 -19.93 -27.58
CA TYR A 68 8.44 -21.27 -28.11
C TYR A 68 7.25 -21.94 -28.82
N GLY A 69 6.02 -21.55 -28.52
CA GLY A 69 4.81 -21.79 -29.31
C GLY A 69 4.51 -20.53 -30.07
N LEU A 70 4.78 -20.54 -31.38
CA LEU A 70 4.57 -19.46 -32.35
C LEU A 70 3.33 -18.60 -32.04
N GLY A 71 3.30 -17.37 -32.54
CA GLY A 71 2.09 -16.53 -32.70
C GLY A 71 1.00 -17.14 -33.61
N THR A 72 0.81 -18.45 -33.53
CA THR A 72 -0.22 -19.27 -34.14
C THR A 72 -1.48 -19.29 -33.25
N PRO A 73 -2.66 -19.46 -33.86
CA PRO A 73 -3.94 -19.62 -33.16
C PRO A 73 -3.89 -20.67 -32.05
N PHE A 74 -4.83 -20.56 -31.08
CA PHE A 74 -4.99 -21.36 -29.84
C PHE A 74 -4.89 -22.91 -29.98
N ASN A 75 -4.81 -23.43 -31.21
CA ASN A 75 -4.82 -24.85 -31.54
C ASN A 75 -3.43 -25.50 -31.67
N THR A 76 -2.33 -24.74 -31.65
CA THR A 76 -0.97 -25.28 -31.94
C THR A 76 -0.03 -25.35 -30.74
N VAL A 77 -0.52 -25.09 -29.53
CA VAL A 77 0.30 -25.14 -28.29
C VAL A 77 0.62 -26.60 -27.92
N LYS A 78 1.90 -26.99 -27.97
CA LYS A 78 2.39 -28.35 -27.64
C LYS A 78 1.96 -28.83 -26.24
N HIS A 79 1.93 -27.93 -25.26
CA HIS A 79 1.52 -28.21 -23.88
C HIS A 79 0.27 -27.41 -23.49
N LYS A 80 -0.78 -27.47 -24.32
CA LYS A 80 -2.04 -26.74 -24.13
C LYS A 80 -2.62 -26.88 -22.72
N SER A 81 -2.48 -28.05 -22.09
CA SER A 81 -2.96 -28.30 -20.73
C SER A 81 -2.16 -27.58 -19.63
N LEU A 82 -0.82 -27.50 -19.73
CA LEU A 82 0.03 -26.80 -18.77
C LEU A 82 -0.11 -25.28 -18.90
N PHE A 83 -0.17 -24.78 -20.14
CA PHE A 83 -0.41 -23.35 -20.42
C PHE A 83 -1.73 -22.85 -19.82
N VAL A 84 -2.82 -23.57 -20.06
CA VAL A 84 -4.14 -23.20 -19.54
C VAL A 84 -4.17 -23.27 -18.01
N LYS A 85 -3.48 -24.24 -17.40
CA LYS A 85 -3.36 -24.34 -15.93
C LYS A 85 -2.52 -23.20 -15.33
N ALA A 86 -1.42 -22.80 -15.97
CA ALA A 86 -0.60 -21.67 -15.52
C ALA A 86 -1.36 -20.33 -15.64
N LEU A 87 -2.15 -20.17 -16.70
CA LEU A 87 -3.05 -19.03 -16.89
C LEU A 87 -4.12 -19.00 -15.81
N TRP A 88 -4.72 -20.16 -15.51
CA TRP A 88 -5.68 -20.27 -14.43
C TRP A 88 -5.04 -19.90 -13.08
N ALA A 89 -3.83 -20.36 -12.79
CA ALA A 89 -3.16 -20.11 -11.51
C ALA A 89 -2.77 -18.64 -11.29
N SER A 90 -2.46 -17.89 -12.37
CA SER A 90 -2.02 -16.49 -12.26
C SER A 90 -3.14 -15.52 -11.87
N VAL A 91 -4.40 -15.88 -12.13
CA VAL A 91 -5.57 -15.02 -11.87
C VAL A 91 -5.93 -15.00 -10.37
N PRO A 92 -6.11 -16.14 -9.67
CA PRO A 92 -6.26 -16.16 -8.22
C PRO A 92 -5.06 -15.56 -7.50
N ALA A 93 -3.84 -15.81 -7.98
CA ALA A 93 -2.64 -15.21 -7.40
C ALA A 93 -2.69 -13.67 -7.44
N TYR A 94 -3.18 -13.10 -8.54
CA TYR A 94 -3.40 -11.65 -8.65
C TYR A 94 -4.42 -11.13 -7.64
N TYR A 95 -5.62 -11.73 -7.57
CA TYR A 95 -6.66 -11.29 -6.65
C TYR A 95 -6.27 -11.47 -5.18
N LEU A 96 -5.57 -12.56 -4.87
CA LEU A 96 -5.03 -12.84 -3.55
C LEU A 96 -4.01 -11.77 -3.14
N ALA A 97 -3.08 -11.44 -4.05
CA ALA A 97 -2.08 -10.40 -3.80
C ALA A 97 -2.73 -9.04 -3.51
N LEU A 98 -3.70 -8.63 -4.33
CA LEU A 98 -4.44 -7.37 -4.14
C LEU A 98 -5.20 -7.34 -2.82
N LEU A 99 -5.91 -8.43 -2.49
CA LEU A 99 -6.65 -8.52 -1.23
C LEU A 99 -5.73 -8.28 -0.04
N PHE A 100 -4.63 -9.02 0.04
CA PHE A 100 -3.71 -8.92 1.16
C PHE A 100 -2.95 -7.58 1.22
N VAL A 101 -2.65 -6.94 0.08
CA VAL A 101 -2.17 -5.55 0.06
C VAL A 101 -3.17 -4.63 0.74
N LYS A 102 -4.45 -4.67 0.33
CA LYS A 102 -5.49 -3.78 0.85
C LYS A 102 -5.74 -4.01 2.34
N LEU A 103 -5.76 -5.28 2.78
CA LEU A 103 -5.86 -5.65 4.19
C LEU A 103 -4.67 -5.11 5.00
N SER A 104 -3.44 -5.26 4.49
CA SER A 104 -2.23 -4.74 5.12
C SER A 104 -2.29 -3.20 5.31
N ILE A 105 -2.71 -2.45 4.28
CA ILE A 105 -2.86 -0.99 4.34
C ILE A 105 -3.90 -0.58 5.39
N ILE A 106 -5.07 -1.23 5.41
CA ILE A 106 -6.14 -0.90 6.36
C ILE A 106 -5.74 -1.23 7.80
N CYS A 107 -5.13 -2.39 8.03
CA CYS A 107 -4.59 -2.73 9.35
C CYS A 107 -3.54 -1.70 9.81
N GLN A 108 -2.69 -1.24 8.89
CA GLN A 108 -1.72 -0.20 9.18
C GLN A 108 -2.39 1.14 9.53
N TYR A 109 -3.45 1.54 8.82
CA TYR A 109 -4.23 2.73 9.17
C TYR A 109 -4.91 2.60 10.54
N MET A 110 -5.49 1.44 10.85
CA MET A 110 -6.07 1.19 12.17
C MET A 110 -5.05 1.32 13.30
N ARG A 111 -3.82 0.87 13.07
CA ARG A 111 -2.72 1.02 14.03
C ARG A 111 -2.29 2.48 14.21
N ILE A 112 -2.28 3.27 13.14
CA ILE A 112 -1.92 4.70 13.18
C ILE A 112 -3.01 5.53 13.89
N PHE A 113 -4.28 5.24 13.63
CA PHE A 113 -5.41 6.05 14.11
C PHE A 113 -6.10 5.50 15.37
N LYS A 114 -5.42 4.66 16.17
CA LYS A 114 -5.97 4.04 17.39
C LYS A 114 -6.29 5.04 18.53
N GLY A 115 -6.03 6.34 18.36
CA GLY A 115 -6.20 7.38 19.38
C GLY A 115 -7.62 7.97 19.47
N VAL A 116 -7.93 8.60 20.61
CA VAL A 116 -9.25 9.18 20.94
C VAL A 116 -9.68 10.27 19.94
N THR A 117 -8.72 11.04 19.41
CA THR A 117 -8.96 12.09 18.41
C THR A 117 -9.43 11.55 17.05
N PHE A 118 -9.14 10.28 16.72
CA PHE A 118 -9.39 9.70 15.39
C PHE A 118 -10.38 8.53 15.40
N GLN A 119 -11.24 8.45 16.42
CA GLN A 119 -12.21 7.35 16.59
C GLN A 119 -13.12 7.14 15.37
N ARG A 120 -13.53 8.22 14.67
CA ARG A 120 -14.34 8.11 13.44
C ARG A 120 -13.57 7.40 12.32
N THR A 121 -12.32 7.80 12.07
CA THR A 121 -11.45 7.17 11.07
C THR A 121 -11.20 5.70 11.40
N TYR A 122 -10.94 5.38 12.68
CA TYR A 122 -10.75 4.02 13.14
C TYR A 122 -11.98 3.13 12.90
N LYS A 123 -13.20 3.63 13.19
CA LYS A 123 -14.45 2.92 12.90
C LYS A 123 -14.64 2.66 11.40
N ILE A 124 -14.36 3.65 10.55
CA ILE A 124 -14.43 3.50 9.09
C ILE A 124 -13.45 2.41 8.62
N CYS A 125 -12.20 2.41 9.11
CA CYS A 125 -11.23 1.38 8.76
C CYS A 125 -11.70 -0.03 9.18
N LYS A 126 -12.32 -0.18 10.36
CA LYS A 126 -12.88 -1.46 10.81
C LYS A 126 -14.00 -1.96 9.90
N ILE A 127 -14.93 -1.09 9.50
CA ILE A 127 -16.02 -1.44 8.59
C ILE A 127 -15.43 -1.85 7.23
N LEU A 128 -14.50 -1.06 6.71
CA LEU A 128 -13.86 -1.33 5.43
C LEU A 128 -13.04 -2.63 5.45
N LEU A 129 -12.40 -2.97 6.57
CA LEU A 129 -11.71 -4.25 6.72
C LEU A 129 -12.69 -5.43 6.51
N GLY A 130 -13.88 -5.36 7.11
CA GLY A 130 -14.93 -6.36 6.92
C GLY A 130 -15.43 -6.43 5.48
N VAL A 131 -15.69 -5.27 4.86
CA VAL A 131 -16.09 -5.18 3.45
C VAL A 131 -15.02 -5.79 2.54
N LEU A 132 -13.75 -5.47 2.75
CA LEU A 132 -12.63 -6.01 1.98
C LEU A 132 -12.45 -7.51 2.17
N ALA A 133 -12.68 -8.03 3.38
CA ALA A 133 -12.61 -9.46 3.64
C ALA A 133 -13.71 -10.21 2.88
N VAL A 134 -14.96 -9.73 2.93
CA VAL A 134 -16.09 -10.35 2.22
C VAL A 134 -15.90 -10.25 0.70
N TYR A 135 -15.63 -9.05 0.20
CA TYR A 135 -15.33 -8.82 -1.21
C TYR A 135 -14.14 -9.66 -1.67
N GLY A 136 -13.04 -9.65 -0.93
CA GLY A 136 -11.84 -10.41 -1.24
C GLY A 136 -12.07 -11.91 -1.31
N CYS A 137 -12.81 -12.48 -0.36
CA CYS A 137 -13.19 -13.88 -0.41
C CYS A 137 -14.01 -14.17 -1.67
N TRP A 138 -15.02 -13.33 -1.98
CA TRP A 138 -15.82 -13.48 -3.20
C TRP A 138 -14.96 -13.47 -4.46
N THR A 139 -14.00 -12.55 -4.58
CA THR A 139 -13.16 -12.45 -5.78
C THR A 139 -12.15 -13.58 -5.90
N VAL A 140 -11.52 -13.98 -4.80
CA VAL A 140 -10.57 -15.11 -4.78
C VAL A 140 -11.31 -16.41 -5.10
N PHE A 141 -12.38 -16.74 -4.37
CA PHE A 141 -13.14 -17.96 -4.63
C PHE A 141 -13.81 -17.95 -6.01
N GLY A 142 -14.36 -16.81 -6.45
CA GLY A 142 -14.92 -16.67 -7.78
C GLY A 142 -13.89 -16.83 -8.91
N SER A 143 -12.63 -16.46 -8.65
CA SER A 143 -11.53 -16.68 -9.61
C SER A 143 -11.04 -18.13 -9.65
N ILE A 144 -11.07 -18.84 -8.53
CA ILE A 144 -10.73 -20.26 -8.44
C ILE A 144 -11.83 -21.10 -9.10
N PHE A 145 -13.08 -20.88 -8.67
CA PHE A 145 -14.27 -21.60 -9.13
C PHE A 145 -14.94 -20.92 -10.33
N GLN A 146 -14.13 -20.42 -11.26
CA GLN A 146 -14.64 -19.74 -12.45
C GLN A 146 -15.44 -20.69 -13.38
N CYS A 147 -15.14 -21.99 -13.31
CA CYS A 147 -15.90 -23.05 -13.97
C CYS A 147 -16.24 -24.16 -12.96
N ILE A 148 -17.42 -24.77 -13.12
CA ILE A 148 -17.88 -25.90 -12.31
C ILE A 148 -18.14 -27.07 -13.26
N PRO A 149 -17.39 -28.18 -13.13
CA PRO A 149 -16.20 -28.38 -12.28
C PRO A 149 -14.97 -27.62 -12.81
N VAL A 150 -13.97 -27.33 -11.95
CA VAL A 150 -12.77 -26.54 -12.32
C VAL A 150 -12.03 -27.14 -13.52
N GLN A 151 -12.06 -28.46 -13.66
CA GLN A 151 -11.48 -29.19 -14.80
C GLN A 151 -12.07 -28.84 -16.17
N PHE A 152 -13.29 -28.32 -16.18
CA PHE A 152 -13.93 -27.83 -17.40
C PHE A 152 -13.17 -26.64 -18.00
N PHE A 153 -12.44 -25.87 -17.17
CA PHE A 153 -11.63 -24.75 -17.64
C PHE A 153 -10.56 -25.15 -18.68
N TRP A 154 -10.02 -26.37 -18.57
CA TRP A 154 -9.03 -26.91 -19.52
C TRP A 154 -9.62 -27.98 -20.45
N GLY A 155 -10.94 -28.01 -20.63
CA GLY A 155 -11.63 -28.83 -21.63
C GLY A 155 -11.82 -30.30 -21.22
N VAL A 156 -11.80 -30.60 -19.92
CA VAL A 156 -12.06 -31.95 -19.40
C VAL A 156 -13.44 -32.00 -18.76
N GLY A 157 -14.29 -32.91 -19.26
CA GLY A 157 -15.63 -33.16 -18.74
C GLY A 157 -16.71 -32.21 -19.27
N GLU A 158 -17.93 -32.35 -18.73
CA GLU A 158 -19.04 -31.44 -18.96
C GLU A 158 -19.16 -30.45 -17.80
N GLY A 159 -19.54 -29.21 -18.10
CA GLY A 159 -19.63 -28.17 -17.09
C GLY A 159 -20.08 -26.83 -17.66
N SER A 160 -20.14 -25.83 -16.78
CA SER A 160 -20.44 -24.45 -17.14
C SER A 160 -19.43 -23.50 -16.50
N CYS A 161 -19.13 -22.42 -17.22
CA CYS A 161 -18.23 -21.36 -16.76
C CYS A 161 -19.00 -20.06 -16.56
N MET A 162 -18.63 -19.32 -15.52
CA MET A 162 -19.11 -17.97 -15.29
C MET A 162 -18.62 -17.02 -16.40
N ASN A 163 -19.45 -16.03 -16.74
CA ASN A 163 -19.09 -15.01 -17.72
C ASN A 163 -17.87 -14.20 -17.25
N ARG A 164 -16.74 -14.41 -17.93
CA ARG A 164 -15.43 -13.83 -17.56
C ARG A 164 -15.41 -12.32 -17.68
N LEU A 165 -16.13 -11.76 -18.66
CA LEU A 165 -16.22 -10.32 -18.88
C LEU A 165 -17.04 -9.67 -17.76
N ALA A 166 -18.24 -10.22 -17.47
CA ALA A 166 -19.09 -9.70 -16.39
C ALA A 166 -18.36 -9.74 -15.04
N PHE A 167 -17.70 -10.86 -14.73
CA PHE A 167 -16.88 -10.98 -13.52
C PHE A 167 -15.71 -9.97 -13.52
N GLY A 168 -15.01 -9.82 -14.65
CA GLY A 168 -13.91 -8.87 -14.78
C GLY A 168 -14.34 -7.41 -14.58
N PHE A 169 -15.46 -6.99 -15.19
CA PHE A 169 -16.00 -5.63 -15.06
C PHE A 169 -16.46 -5.34 -13.63
N ALA A 170 -17.17 -6.28 -13.00
CA ALA A 170 -17.57 -6.14 -11.60
C ALA A 170 -16.34 -5.99 -10.67
N ASN A 171 -15.31 -6.81 -10.90
CA ASN A 171 -14.05 -6.72 -10.15
C ASN A 171 -13.30 -5.42 -10.39
N ALA A 172 -13.30 -4.90 -11.62
CA ALA A 172 -12.65 -3.64 -11.94
C ALA A 172 -13.36 -2.46 -11.27
N ALA A 173 -14.68 -2.39 -11.34
CA ALA A 173 -15.46 -1.34 -10.68
C ALA A 173 -15.28 -1.36 -9.16
N LEU A 174 -15.43 -2.54 -8.52
CA LEU A 174 -15.23 -2.69 -7.07
C LEU A 174 -13.78 -2.47 -6.65
N GLY A 175 -12.82 -2.88 -7.48
CA GLY A 175 -11.40 -2.64 -7.27
C GLY A 175 -11.08 -1.15 -7.19
N ILE A 176 -11.52 -0.38 -8.20
CA ILE A 176 -11.35 1.08 -8.25
C ILE A 176 -12.06 1.75 -7.08
N ALA A 177 -13.30 1.36 -6.77
CA ALA A 177 -14.07 1.93 -5.66
C ALA A 177 -13.35 1.72 -4.31
N THR A 178 -12.82 0.52 -4.08
CA THR A 178 -12.06 0.23 -2.87
C THR A 178 -10.73 0.97 -2.81
N ASP A 179 -10.04 1.15 -3.93
CA ASP A 179 -8.79 1.93 -3.98
C ASP A 179 -9.02 3.41 -3.62
N ILE A 180 -10.05 4.03 -4.22
CA ILE A 180 -10.44 5.41 -3.92
C ILE A 180 -10.81 5.56 -2.46
N LEU A 181 -11.58 4.62 -1.90
CA LEU A 181 -12.02 4.68 -0.51
C LEU A 181 -10.82 4.57 0.46
N ILE A 182 -9.91 3.62 0.22
CA ILE A 182 -8.68 3.47 1.02
C ILE A 182 -7.83 4.74 0.93
N PHE A 183 -7.70 5.31 -0.26
CA PHE A 183 -6.97 6.54 -0.51
C PHE A 183 -7.58 7.77 0.19
N ALA A 184 -8.91 7.84 0.28
CA ALA A 184 -9.61 8.96 0.87
C ALA A 184 -9.56 8.98 2.41
N ILE A 185 -9.45 7.82 3.07
CA ILE A 185 -9.44 7.67 4.54
C ILE A 185 -8.47 8.64 5.26
N PRO A 186 -7.18 8.75 4.87
CA PRO A 186 -6.25 9.59 5.60
C PRO A 186 -6.48 11.11 5.37
N ILE A 187 -7.15 11.54 4.29
CA ILE A 187 -7.28 12.97 3.90
C ILE A 187 -7.84 13.86 5.01
N PRO A 188 -9.00 13.54 5.63
CA PRO A 188 -9.60 14.41 6.65
C PRO A 188 -8.73 14.52 7.90
N SER A 189 -8.10 13.40 8.31
CA SER A 189 -7.24 13.35 9.50
C SER A 189 -5.97 14.18 9.34
N ILE A 190 -5.51 14.40 8.11
CA ILE A 190 -4.33 15.23 7.81
C ILE A 190 -4.65 16.71 7.89
N LYS A 191 -5.80 17.13 7.38
CA LYS A 191 -6.21 18.55 7.39
C LYS A 191 -6.35 19.10 8.82
N SER A 192 -6.64 18.23 9.78
CA SER A 192 -6.78 18.56 11.20
C SER A 192 -5.46 18.80 11.94
N LEU A 193 -4.29 18.53 11.34
CA LEU A 193 -3.05 18.41 12.10
C LEU A 193 -1.95 19.32 11.52
N SER A 194 -1.47 20.27 12.33
CA SER A 194 -0.36 21.20 12.01
C SER A 194 0.97 20.44 11.90
N MET A 195 1.19 19.81 10.75
CA MET A 195 2.32 18.92 10.50
C MET A 195 3.57 19.65 10.01
N SER A 196 4.74 19.28 10.53
CA SER A 196 6.04 19.77 10.04
C SER A 196 6.27 19.37 8.58
N LYS A 197 7.04 20.20 7.84
CA LYS A 197 7.28 20.05 6.39
C LYS A 197 7.69 18.62 5.99
N THR A 198 8.51 17.95 6.80
CA THR A 198 8.96 16.57 6.51
C THR A 198 7.84 15.53 6.61
N LYS A 199 6.88 15.70 7.53
CA LYS A 199 5.72 14.81 7.64
C LYS A 199 4.76 15.02 6.46
N LYS A 200 4.66 16.26 5.96
CA LYS A 200 3.90 16.62 4.76
C LYS A 200 4.48 16.00 3.49
N ILE A 201 5.81 15.98 3.33
CA ILE A 201 6.49 15.32 2.20
C ILE A 201 6.27 13.80 2.24
N ALA A 202 6.53 13.16 3.38
CA ALA A 202 6.38 11.70 3.50
C ALA A 202 4.93 11.25 3.25
N LEU A 203 3.97 12.10 3.59
CA LEU A 203 2.58 11.90 3.29
C LEU A 203 2.28 12.09 1.79
N GLY A 204 2.81 13.14 1.17
CA GLY A 204 2.70 13.37 -0.27
C GLY A 204 3.16 12.17 -1.09
N VAL A 205 4.28 11.53 -0.70
CA VAL A 205 4.78 10.31 -1.35
C VAL A 205 3.75 9.17 -1.29
N VAL A 206 3.20 8.87 -0.11
CA VAL A 206 2.17 7.83 0.06
C VAL A 206 0.92 8.14 -0.77
N PHE A 207 0.54 9.42 -0.82
CA PHE A 207 -0.57 9.88 -1.65
C PHE A 207 -0.29 9.69 -3.16
N SER A 208 0.92 9.99 -3.63
CA SER A 208 1.30 9.78 -5.02
C SER A 208 1.19 8.30 -5.42
N PHE A 209 1.66 7.39 -4.57
CA PHE A 209 1.55 5.95 -4.84
C PHE A 209 0.10 5.46 -4.82
N GLY A 210 -0.74 5.96 -3.90
CA GLY A 210 -2.18 5.65 -3.89
C GLY A 210 -2.90 6.16 -5.14
N GLY A 211 -2.60 7.38 -5.59
CA GLY A 211 -3.14 7.93 -6.83
C GLY A 211 -2.68 7.13 -8.07
N PHE A 212 -1.41 6.72 -8.10
CA PHE A 212 -0.89 5.88 -9.17
C PHE A 212 -1.59 4.52 -9.23
N ALA A 213 -1.86 3.89 -8.08
CA ALA A 213 -2.62 2.65 -8.03
C ALA A 213 -4.03 2.82 -8.62
N CYS A 214 -4.74 3.90 -8.29
CA CYS A 214 -6.04 4.19 -8.91
C CYS A 214 -5.96 4.35 -10.44
N VAL A 215 -4.93 5.03 -10.95
CA VAL A 215 -4.71 5.19 -12.39
C VAL A 215 -4.44 3.84 -13.05
N ALA A 216 -3.61 2.99 -12.44
CA ALA A 216 -3.35 1.64 -12.93
C ALA A 216 -4.65 0.81 -13.02
N SER A 217 -5.51 0.87 -12.00
CA SER A 217 -6.81 0.19 -11.98
C SER A 217 -7.75 0.67 -13.09
N ILE A 218 -7.76 1.98 -13.40
CA ILE A 218 -8.55 2.55 -14.51
C ILE A 218 -8.03 2.07 -15.87
N ILE A 219 -6.70 2.07 -16.07
CA ILE A 219 -6.12 1.62 -17.33
C ILE A 219 -6.41 0.13 -17.55
N ARG A 220 -6.36 -0.68 -16.49
CA ARG A 220 -6.76 -2.09 -16.55
C ARG A 220 -8.23 -2.27 -16.97
N LEU A 221 -9.14 -1.43 -16.46
CA LEU A 221 -10.55 -1.44 -16.90
C LEU A 221 -10.66 -1.12 -18.40
N LYS A 222 -9.87 -0.16 -18.91
CA LYS A 222 -9.82 0.14 -20.34
C LYS A 222 -9.32 -1.05 -21.15
N SER A 223 -8.22 -1.71 -20.76
CA SER A 223 -7.73 -2.90 -21.46
C SER A 223 -8.77 -4.03 -21.45
N LEU A 224 -9.50 -4.21 -20.34
CA LEU A 224 -10.60 -5.18 -20.28
C LEU A 224 -11.76 -4.82 -21.22
N TYR A 225 -12.10 -3.53 -21.31
CA TYR A 225 -13.10 -3.04 -22.26
C TYR A 225 -12.67 -3.28 -23.70
N THR A 226 -11.39 -3.07 -24.03
CA THR A 226 -10.87 -3.39 -25.36
C THR A 226 -11.00 -4.88 -25.66
N ILE A 227 -10.66 -5.78 -24.71
CA ILE A 227 -10.87 -7.24 -24.87
C ILE A 227 -12.33 -7.59 -25.20
N SER A 228 -13.30 -6.84 -24.68
CA SER A 228 -14.71 -7.11 -24.93
C SER A 228 -15.20 -6.73 -26.34
N ILE A 229 -14.45 -5.88 -27.05
CA ILE A 229 -14.87 -5.30 -28.34
C ILE A 229 -13.92 -5.70 -29.48
N SER A 230 -12.65 -5.97 -29.20
CA SER A 230 -11.64 -6.28 -30.22
C SER A 230 -11.65 -7.75 -30.65
N HIS A 231 -11.39 -7.98 -31.94
CA HIS A 231 -11.17 -9.33 -32.48
C HIS A 231 -9.79 -9.90 -32.07
N ASP A 232 -8.80 -9.03 -31.82
CA ASP A 232 -7.44 -9.39 -31.41
C ASP A 232 -7.31 -9.43 -29.88
N ILE A 233 -7.82 -10.49 -29.27
CA ILE A 233 -7.84 -10.73 -27.81
C ILE A 233 -6.41 -10.82 -27.22
N SER A 234 -5.42 -11.18 -28.03
CA SER A 234 -4.05 -11.48 -27.59
C SER A 234 -3.28 -10.25 -27.08
N LEU A 235 -3.37 -9.10 -27.75
CA LEU A 235 -2.65 -7.87 -27.37
C LEU A 235 -3.27 -7.19 -26.14
N SER A 236 -4.59 -7.09 -26.08
CA SER A 236 -5.25 -6.47 -24.93
C SER A 236 -5.16 -7.33 -23.66
N ALA A 237 -5.08 -8.66 -23.81
CA ALA A 237 -4.78 -9.56 -22.69
C ALA A 237 -3.36 -9.36 -22.13
N ILE A 238 -2.39 -9.05 -23.01
CA ILE A 238 -1.02 -8.71 -22.63
C ILE A 238 -0.99 -7.45 -21.77
N GLU A 239 -1.63 -6.37 -22.22
CA GLU A 239 -1.70 -5.12 -21.46
C GLU A 239 -2.33 -5.33 -20.07
N CYS A 240 -3.41 -6.11 -20.01
CA CYS A 240 -4.09 -6.44 -18.75
C CYS A 240 -3.13 -7.07 -17.74
N VAL A 241 -2.26 -7.99 -18.18
CA VAL A 241 -1.26 -8.63 -17.31
C VAL A 241 -0.18 -7.64 -16.85
N ILE A 242 0.30 -6.73 -17.71
CA ILE A 242 1.24 -5.67 -17.29
C ILE A 242 0.64 -4.85 -16.16
N TRP A 243 -0.56 -4.32 -16.41
CA TRP A 243 -1.23 -3.42 -15.48
C TRP A 243 -1.55 -4.11 -14.17
N SER A 244 -1.99 -5.38 -14.20
CA SER A 244 -2.20 -6.20 -13.01
C SER A 244 -0.94 -6.36 -12.14
N GLY A 245 0.21 -6.65 -12.76
CA GLY A 245 1.46 -6.78 -12.01
C GLY A 245 1.97 -5.45 -11.46
N ILE A 246 1.84 -4.36 -12.23
CA ILE A 246 2.16 -3.01 -11.76
C ILE A 246 1.27 -2.63 -10.56
N GLU A 247 -0.05 -2.85 -10.65
CA GLU A 247 -1.04 -2.53 -9.62
C GLU A 247 -0.67 -3.20 -8.28
N ILE A 248 -0.39 -4.52 -8.31
CA ILE A 248 0.01 -5.26 -7.11
C ILE A 248 1.32 -4.72 -6.54
N ASN A 249 2.37 -4.62 -7.36
CA ASN A 249 3.71 -4.29 -6.88
C ASN A 249 3.79 -2.85 -6.37
N VAL A 250 3.07 -1.91 -7.00
CA VAL A 250 2.93 -0.54 -6.50
C VAL A 250 2.15 -0.52 -5.20
N GLY A 251 1.06 -1.28 -5.08
CA GLY A 251 0.32 -1.43 -3.83
C GLY A 251 1.21 -1.95 -2.68
N ILE A 252 2.02 -3.00 -2.95
CA ILE A 252 2.97 -3.56 -1.99
C ILE A 252 4.00 -2.52 -1.55
N THR A 253 4.57 -1.80 -2.53
CA THR A 253 5.58 -0.76 -2.30
C THR A 253 5.00 0.40 -1.48
N CYS A 254 3.80 0.86 -1.82
CA CYS A 254 3.07 1.91 -1.11
C CYS A 254 2.83 1.56 0.37
N SER A 255 2.31 0.36 0.61
CA SER A 255 2.10 -0.16 1.96
C SER A 255 3.41 -0.23 2.73
N SER A 256 4.48 -0.72 2.11
CA SER A 256 5.79 -0.86 2.75
C SER A 256 6.46 0.47 3.09
N ILE A 257 6.43 1.44 2.17
CA ILE A 257 6.97 2.80 2.38
C ILE A 257 6.31 3.49 3.57
N SER A 258 5.00 3.30 3.75
CA SER A 258 4.25 3.89 4.88
C SER A 258 4.80 3.47 6.25
N THR A 259 5.48 2.32 6.34
CA THR A 259 6.10 1.78 7.57
C THR A 259 7.58 2.13 7.73
N LEU A 260 8.26 2.58 6.67
CA LEU A 260 9.71 2.81 6.67
C LEU A 260 10.13 4.14 7.32
N LYS A 261 9.19 5.03 7.70
CA LYS A 261 9.46 6.30 8.41
C LYS A 261 10.50 6.18 9.56
N PRO A 262 10.36 5.25 10.54
CA PRO A 262 11.34 5.05 11.61
C PRO A 262 12.71 4.56 11.12
N LEU A 263 12.78 3.76 10.05
CA LEU A 263 14.05 3.31 9.47
C LEU A 263 14.83 4.51 8.92
N VAL A 264 14.19 5.34 8.09
CA VAL A 264 14.82 6.53 7.49
C VAL A 264 15.39 7.46 8.57
N ARG A 265 14.70 7.60 9.71
CA ARG A 265 15.18 8.39 10.86
C ARG A 265 16.45 7.82 11.51
N LYS A 266 16.61 6.50 11.52
CA LYS A 266 17.76 5.81 12.14
C LYS A 266 18.96 5.75 11.21
N THR A 267 18.75 5.45 9.92
CA THR A 267 19.85 5.28 8.93
C THR A 267 20.33 6.60 8.34
N PHE A 268 19.44 7.59 8.20
CA PHE A 268 19.75 8.90 7.63
C PHE A 268 19.30 10.03 8.58
N PRO A 269 19.91 10.16 9.77
CA PRO A 269 19.52 11.18 10.74
C PRO A 269 19.61 12.59 10.12
N ARG A 270 20.60 12.85 9.25
CA ARG A 270 20.80 14.16 8.60
C ARG A 270 19.67 14.57 7.63
N PHE A 271 19.00 13.63 6.96
CA PHE A 271 17.88 13.93 6.04
C PHE A 271 16.61 14.40 6.79
N LEU A 272 16.46 14.03 8.08
CA LEU A 272 15.36 14.44 8.95
C LEU A 272 15.76 15.50 9.99
N SER A 273 17.07 15.79 10.14
CA SER A 273 17.59 16.66 11.20
C SER A 273 17.56 18.15 10.89
N SER A 274 17.04 18.60 9.75
CA SER A 274 16.92 20.03 9.46
C SER A 274 15.89 20.76 10.36
N THR A 275 15.00 20.04 11.07
CA THR A 275 13.91 20.67 11.84
C THR A 275 14.11 20.69 13.37
N ASN A 276 15.17 20.08 13.90
CA ASN A 276 15.42 20.10 15.35
C ASN A 276 16.19 21.33 15.84
N ARG A 277 16.71 22.18 14.95
CA ARG A 277 17.45 23.40 15.35
C ARG A 277 16.50 24.51 15.82
N THR A 278 15.30 24.60 15.25
CA THR A 278 14.33 25.66 15.60
C THR A 278 13.62 25.39 16.92
N GLN A 279 13.28 24.12 17.21
CA GLN A 279 12.56 23.76 18.45
C GLN A 279 13.47 23.81 19.69
N LYS A 280 14.78 23.50 19.55
CA LYS A 280 15.75 23.71 20.64
C LYS A 280 15.99 25.20 20.92
N ALA A 281 15.95 26.06 19.89
CA ALA A 281 16.08 27.50 20.06
C ALA A 281 14.86 28.09 20.80
N GLU A 282 13.63 27.69 20.47
CA GLU A 282 12.43 28.18 21.19
C GLU A 282 12.36 27.69 22.65
N VAL A 283 12.74 26.44 22.95
CA VAL A 283 12.76 25.95 24.34
C VAL A 283 13.86 26.63 25.16
N GLN A 284 15.06 26.86 24.59
CA GLN A 284 16.12 27.59 25.29
C GLN A 284 15.78 29.07 25.49
N VAL A 285 15.08 29.72 24.56
CA VAL A 285 14.61 31.10 24.74
C VAL A 285 13.53 31.17 25.83
N ARG A 286 12.62 30.19 25.89
CA ARG A 286 11.58 30.13 26.95
C ARG A 286 12.15 29.87 28.34
N GLU A 287 13.08 28.92 28.47
CA GLU A 287 13.77 28.66 29.74
C GLU A 287 14.70 29.80 30.17
N GLY A 288 15.27 30.54 29.21
CA GLY A 288 16.05 31.75 29.47
C GLY A 288 15.17 32.91 29.95
N SER A 289 13.99 33.06 29.35
CA SER A 289 13.01 34.09 29.73
C SER A 289 12.38 33.81 31.10
N GLU A 290 12.05 32.56 31.43
CA GLU A 290 11.55 32.19 32.77
C GLU A 290 12.61 32.38 33.85
N ARG A 291 13.88 32.03 33.59
CA ARG A 291 14.98 32.29 34.52
C ARG A 291 15.26 33.78 34.71
N GLY A 292 15.08 34.61 33.67
CA GLY A 292 15.17 36.07 33.78
C GLY A 292 14.07 36.67 34.66
N LEU A 293 12.83 36.17 34.53
CA LEU A 293 11.68 36.65 35.30
C LEU A 293 11.79 36.29 36.79
N ILE A 294 12.27 35.09 37.12
CA ILE A 294 12.48 34.63 38.51
C ILE A 294 13.59 35.43 39.18
N ARG A 295 14.63 35.82 38.44
CA ARG A 295 15.74 36.62 38.98
C ARG A 295 15.33 38.07 39.24
N SER A 296 14.50 38.66 38.37
CA SER A 296 13.96 40.01 38.55
C SER A 296 12.96 40.12 39.71
N THR A 297 12.21 39.05 40.02
CA THR A 297 11.27 39.03 41.14
C THR A 297 11.96 38.85 42.48
N ALA A 298 13.06 38.08 42.53
CA ALA A 298 13.90 37.96 43.72
C ALA A 298 14.60 39.28 44.11
N ASP A 299 15.00 40.12 43.14
CA ASP A 299 15.60 41.44 43.42
C ASP A 299 14.57 42.46 43.93
N CYS A 300 13.29 42.35 43.55
CA CYS A 300 12.23 43.22 44.09
C CYS A 300 11.87 42.89 45.55
N ASP A 301 11.90 41.61 45.94
CA ASP A 301 11.63 41.20 47.33
C ASP A 301 12.75 41.59 48.29
N SER A 302 13.99 41.77 47.80
CA SER A 302 15.11 42.25 48.62
C SER A 302 15.06 43.77 48.91
N MET A 303 14.20 44.55 48.24
CA MET A 303 14.07 45.99 48.47
C MET A 303 12.93 46.38 49.44
N ASN A 304 12.11 45.43 49.89
CA ASN A 304 11.01 45.66 50.86
C ASN A 304 11.32 45.09 52.26
N GLY A 305 12.51 45.38 52.78
CA GLY A 305 12.82 45.16 54.20
C GLY A 305 12.01 46.10 55.11
N PRO A 306 11.50 45.65 56.27
CA PRO A 306 10.67 46.46 57.15
C PRO A 306 11.45 47.61 57.80
N ASN A 307 10.92 48.84 57.67
CA ASN A 307 11.35 50.01 58.43
C ASN A 307 11.11 49.82 59.94
N PRO A 308 12.07 50.11 60.82
CA PRO A 308 11.85 50.06 62.26
C PRO A 308 11.08 51.30 62.74
N ILE A 309 9.89 51.08 63.31
CA ILE A 309 9.10 52.12 63.97
C ILE A 309 9.45 52.17 65.47
N ARG A 310 9.79 53.38 65.89
CA ARG A 310 10.06 53.91 67.23
C ARG A 310 9.02 53.54 68.30
N GLY A 311 9.46 53.30 69.53
CA GLY A 311 8.60 53.16 70.71
C GLY A 311 9.29 53.58 72.00
N ASP A 312 8.98 54.80 72.46
CA ASP A 312 9.23 55.33 73.80
C ASP A 312 8.64 54.43 74.90
N LYS A 313 9.34 54.31 76.04
CA LYS A 313 8.72 54.00 77.34
C LYS A 313 9.32 54.88 78.43
N ALA A 314 8.43 55.69 79.00
CA ALA A 314 8.58 56.35 80.29
C ALA A 314 8.17 55.41 81.43
N VAL A 315 8.67 55.76 82.63
CA VAL A 315 8.50 55.15 83.97
C VAL A 315 9.45 54.01 84.29
#